data_AF-A0AAJ6YM63-F1
#
_entry.id   AF-A0AAJ6YM63-F1
#
_cell.length_a   1.000
_cell.length_b   1.000
_cell.length_c   1.000
_cell.angle_alpha   90.00
_cell.angle_beta   90.00
_cell.angle_gamma   90.00
#
_symmetry.space_group_name_H-M   'P 1'
#
loop_
_entity.id
_entity.type
_entity.pdbx_description
1 polymer ?
#
loop_
_entity_poly.entity_id
_entity_poly.type
_entity_poly.pdbx_seq_one_letter_code
_entity_poly.pdbx_strand_id
1 'polypeptide(L)'
;MHRTAATAATPPLAVYRMPPPTAGGINEPQECPYCRRTFSCYYSLKRHFQDKHEQSDTLYVCEFCNRRYRTKNSLTTHKSLQHRGSSGMLKRLLKTSAIKSVLGNMQQQQQQQQQQQQQQQQQQQQQQQQQQQQQQQQSQHPQ
;
A
#
# COMPACT_ATOMS: atom_id res chain seq x y z
N MET A 1 17.05 -40.76 46.21
CA MET A 1 17.34 -40.67 44.76
C MET A 1 16.47 -41.73 44.10
N HIS A 2 15.64 -41.53 43.07
CA HIS A 2 15.78 -40.77 41.83
C HIS A 2 14.35 -40.48 41.35
N ARG A 3 14.02 -39.22 41.10
CA ARG A 3 12.75 -38.81 40.49
C ARG A 3 12.84 -39.15 39.01
N THR A 4 12.07 -40.12 38.53
CA THR A 4 11.98 -40.38 37.09
C THR A 4 11.19 -39.25 36.44
N ALA A 5 11.91 -38.41 35.71
CA ALA A 5 11.36 -37.31 34.94
C ALA A 5 10.39 -37.87 33.89
N ALA A 6 9.14 -37.40 33.92
CA ALA A 6 8.20 -37.57 32.84
C ALA A 6 8.75 -36.80 31.62
N THR A 7 9.43 -37.51 30.72
CA THR A 7 9.73 -37.01 29.38
C THR A 7 8.41 -36.71 28.71
N ALA A 8 8.10 -35.43 28.55
CA ALA A 8 7.00 -34.96 27.73
C ALA A 8 7.18 -35.55 26.32
N ALA A 9 6.41 -36.60 26.04
CA ALA A 9 6.27 -37.12 24.69
C ALA A 9 5.50 -36.07 23.90
N THR A 10 6.24 -35.11 23.32
CA THR A 10 5.74 -34.23 22.28
C THR A 10 5.14 -35.15 21.20
N PRO A 11 3.82 -35.13 20.94
CA PRO A 11 3.25 -35.97 19.91
C PRO A 11 3.98 -35.64 18.60
N PRO A 12 4.40 -36.65 17.81
CA PRO A 12 5.06 -36.38 16.55
C PRO A 12 4.12 -35.50 15.73
N LEU A 13 4.62 -34.33 15.30
CA LEU A 13 3.87 -33.39 14.48
C LEU A 13 3.23 -34.20 13.36
N ALA A 14 1.90 -34.37 13.40
CA ALA A 14 1.19 -35.16 12.43
C ALA A 14 1.36 -34.47 11.08
N VAL A 15 2.36 -34.91 10.31
CA VAL A 15 2.58 -34.49 8.93
C VAL A 15 1.48 -35.17 8.14
N TYR A 16 0.31 -34.54 8.12
CA TYR A 16 -0.78 -34.95 7.25
C TYR A 16 -0.25 -34.83 5.81
N ARG A 17 -0.06 -35.98 5.15
CA ARG A 17 0.41 -36.06 3.77
C ARG A 17 -0.77 -35.90 2.81
N MET A 18 -0.63 -35.03 1.81
CA MET A 18 -1.63 -34.82 0.75
C MET A 18 -2.10 -36.15 0.15
N PRO A 19 -3.42 -36.45 0.13
CA PRO A 19 -3.93 -37.63 -0.54
C PRO A 19 -3.75 -37.50 -2.08
N PRO A 20 -3.41 -38.61 -2.77
CA PRO A 20 -3.39 -38.64 -4.23
C PRO A 20 -4.79 -38.40 -4.81
N PRO A 21 -4.92 -37.94 -6.08
CA PRO A 21 -6.22 -37.82 -6.74
C PRO A 21 -6.94 -39.17 -6.71
N THR A 22 -8.21 -39.20 -6.30
CA THR A 22 -9.00 -40.44 -6.44
C THR A 22 -9.24 -40.73 -7.92
N ALA A 23 -9.52 -41.99 -8.26
CA ALA A 23 -9.55 -42.50 -9.63
C ALA A 23 -10.49 -41.74 -10.61
N GLY A 24 -11.44 -40.96 -10.09
CA GLY A 24 -12.32 -40.07 -10.86
C GLY A 24 -11.65 -38.74 -11.25
N GLY A 25 -10.44 -38.75 -11.81
CA GLY A 25 -9.85 -37.56 -12.43
C GLY A 25 -9.66 -36.29 -11.54
N ILE A 26 -9.06 -35.25 -12.12
CA ILE A 26 -8.73 -34.00 -11.40
C ILE A 26 -9.89 -33.00 -11.31
N ASN A 27 -10.95 -33.19 -12.10
CA ASN A 27 -12.09 -32.26 -12.24
C ASN A 27 -13.39 -32.77 -11.60
N GLU A 28 -13.39 -33.96 -11.00
CA GLU A 28 -14.56 -34.49 -10.30
C GLU A 28 -14.53 -34.11 -8.81
N PRO A 29 -15.68 -34.21 -8.11
CA PRO A 29 -15.73 -33.90 -6.69
C PRO A 29 -14.75 -34.75 -5.88
N GLN A 30 -14.00 -34.12 -4.98
CA GLN A 30 -12.99 -34.76 -4.13
C GLN A 30 -13.29 -34.48 -2.65
N GLU A 31 -13.31 -35.53 -1.84
CA GLU A 31 -13.58 -35.45 -0.40
C GLU A 31 -12.27 -35.40 0.40
N CYS A 32 -12.19 -34.51 1.40
CA CYS A 32 -11.07 -34.50 2.33
C CYS A 32 -11.17 -35.67 3.31
N PRO A 33 -10.17 -36.57 3.40
CA PRO A 33 -10.25 -37.73 4.30
C PRO A 33 -10.18 -37.36 5.80
N TYR A 34 -9.76 -36.13 6.13
CA TYR A 34 -9.56 -35.68 7.50
C TYR A 34 -10.74 -34.89 8.08
N CYS A 35 -11.46 -34.13 7.24
CA CYS A 35 -12.63 -33.36 7.68
C CYS A 35 -13.90 -33.67 6.89
N ARG A 36 -13.85 -34.64 5.97
CA ARG A 36 -15.00 -35.16 5.19
C ARG A 36 -15.72 -34.11 4.35
N ARG A 37 -15.05 -32.99 4.06
CA ARG A 37 -15.58 -31.91 3.24
C ARG A 37 -15.34 -32.19 1.76
N THR A 38 -16.39 -32.06 0.95
CA THR A 38 -16.34 -32.26 -0.50
C THR A 38 -16.03 -30.96 -1.23
N PHE A 39 -15.13 -31.05 -2.21
CA PHE A 39 -14.72 -29.94 -3.08
C PHE A 39 -15.01 -30.32 -4.52
N SER A 40 -15.23 -29.34 -5.39
CA SER A 40 -15.58 -29.57 -6.80
C SER A 40 -14.47 -30.21 -7.64
N CYS A 41 -13.21 -30.16 -7.19
CA CYS A 41 -12.07 -30.68 -7.93
C CYS A 41 -10.85 -30.92 -7.03
N TYR A 42 -9.85 -31.63 -7.55
CA TYR A 42 -8.61 -31.97 -6.84
C TYR A 42 -7.82 -30.73 -6.40
N TYR A 43 -7.72 -29.70 -7.24
CA TYR A 43 -7.00 -28.47 -6.88
C TYR A 43 -7.62 -27.75 -5.70
N SER A 44 -8.95 -27.76 -5.61
CA SER A 44 -9.69 -27.16 -4.49
C SER A 44 -9.48 -27.94 -3.19
N LEU A 45 -9.50 -29.28 -3.26
CA LEU A 45 -9.16 -30.13 -2.12
C LEU A 45 -7.70 -29.92 -1.68
N LYS A 46 -6.76 -29.89 -2.65
CA LYS A 46 -5.34 -29.63 -2.40
C LYS A 46 -5.12 -28.31 -1.67
N ARG A 47 -5.76 -27.24 -2.13
CA ARG A 47 -5.70 -25.94 -1.43
C ARG A 47 -6.21 -26.05 0.00
N HIS A 48 -7.39 -26.64 0.19
CA HIS A 48 -7.98 -26.82 1.52
C HIS A 48 -7.07 -27.61 2.45
N PHE A 49 -6.56 -28.74 1.97
CA PHE A 49 -5.68 -29.62 2.72
C PHE A 49 -4.44 -28.88 3.21
N GLN A 50 -3.80 -28.15 2.31
CA GLN A 50 -2.62 -27.38 2.63
C GLN A 50 -2.90 -26.14 3.53
N ASP A 51 -4.15 -25.70 3.67
CA ASP A 51 -4.55 -24.58 4.56
C ASP A 51 -4.99 -25.05 5.95
N LYS A 52 -5.53 -26.27 6.06
CA LYS A 52 -6.23 -26.75 7.26
C LYS A 52 -5.59 -27.96 7.92
N HIS A 53 -4.84 -28.74 7.17
CA HIS A 53 -4.27 -30.01 7.64
C HIS A 53 -2.75 -30.04 7.50
N GLU A 54 -2.18 -29.38 6.48
CA GLU A 54 -0.73 -29.32 6.32
C GLU A 54 -0.11 -28.25 7.24
N GLN A 55 0.56 -28.72 8.29
CA GLN A 55 1.45 -27.90 9.10
C GLN A 55 2.78 -27.70 8.35
N SER A 56 2.76 -27.11 7.16
CA SER A 56 4.01 -26.86 6.42
C SER A 56 4.75 -25.65 6.99
N ASP A 57 6.04 -25.83 7.25
CA ASP A 57 7.00 -24.76 7.58
C ASP A 57 7.46 -23.97 6.34
N THR A 58 7.01 -24.39 5.15
CA THR A 58 7.35 -23.74 3.86
C THR A 58 6.40 -22.61 3.49
N LEU A 59 5.39 -22.33 4.32
CA LEU A 59 4.42 -21.27 4.09
C LEU A 59 4.91 -19.95 4.66
N TYR A 60 4.63 -18.87 3.94
CA TYR A 60 4.91 -17.52 4.38
C TYR A 60 3.92 -17.12 5.47
N VAL A 61 4.40 -16.99 6.71
CA VAL A 61 3.55 -16.66 7.87
C VAL A 61 3.52 -15.15 8.10
N CYS A 62 2.34 -14.61 8.37
CA CYS A 62 2.21 -13.23 8.83
C CYS A 62 2.62 -13.12 10.30
N GLU A 63 3.60 -12.28 10.61
CA GLU A 63 4.06 -12.05 11.99
C GLU A 63 3.02 -11.33 12.89
N PHE A 64 2.05 -10.65 12.28
CA PHE A 64 1.05 -9.86 13.02
C PHE A 64 -0.21 -10.65 13.37
N CYS A 65 -0.54 -11.71 12.63
CA CYS A 65 -1.77 -12.49 12.87
C CYS A 65 -1.62 -14.00 12.62
N ASN A 66 -0.40 -14.47 12.36
CA ASN A 66 -0.02 -15.87 12.16
C ASN A 66 -0.75 -16.59 11.02
N ARG A 67 -1.40 -15.85 10.11
CA ARG A 67 -2.00 -16.42 8.89
C ARG A 67 -0.91 -16.90 7.94
N ARG A 68 -1.13 -18.06 7.34
CA ARG A 68 -0.20 -18.76 6.45
C ARG A 68 -0.56 -18.52 4.99
N TYR A 69 0.45 -18.27 4.16
CA TYR A 69 0.31 -17.98 2.72
C TYR A 69 1.25 -18.84 1.88
N ARG A 70 0.77 -19.30 0.72
CA ARG A 70 1.56 -20.11 -0.23
C ARG A 70 2.69 -19.35 -0.90
N THR A 71 2.52 -18.04 -1.07
CA THR A 71 3.47 -17.19 -1.80
C THR A 71 3.79 -15.92 -1.03
N LYS A 72 4.99 -15.40 -1.27
CA LYS A 72 5.42 -14.11 -0.76
C LYS A 72 4.48 -12.98 -1.20
N ASN A 73 3.99 -13.01 -2.43
CA ASN A 73 3.06 -11.99 -2.94
C ASN A 73 1.75 -12.00 -2.18
N SER A 74 1.16 -13.18 -1.92
CA SER A 74 -0.07 -13.29 -1.14
C SER A 74 0.11 -12.78 0.28
N LEU A 75 1.23 -13.10 0.94
CA LEU A 75 1.56 -12.54 2.26
C LEU A 75 1.74 -11.01 2.20
N THR A 76 2.42 -10.51 1.16
CA THR A 76 2.69 -9.07 1.00
C THR A 76 1.40 -8.28 0.79
N THR A 77 0.51 -8.77 -0.07
CA THR A 77 -0.84 -8.20 -0.26
C THR A 77 -1.63 -8.25 1.03
N HIS A 78 -1.61 -9.39 1.74
CA HIS A 78 -2.26 -9.50 3.04
C HIS A 78 -1.72 -8.48 4.06
N LYS A 79 -0.40 -8.38 4.26
CA LYS A 79 0.22 -7.38 5.14
C LYS A 79 -0.18 -5.96 4.74
N SER A 80 -0.17 -5.65 3.43
CA SER A 80 -0.55 -4.34 2.90
C SER A 80 -2.03 -4.00 3.10
N LEU A 81 -2.92 -4.99 3.07
CA LEU A 81 -4.37 -4.77 3.20
C LEU A 81 -4.87 -4.87 4.64
N GLN A 82 -4.24 -5.70 5.47
CA GLN A 82 -4.77 -6.10 6.77
C GLN A 82 -3.92 -5.63 7.96
N HIS A 83 -2.63 -5.35 7.74
CA HIS A 83 -1.69 -4.89 8.77
C HIS A 83 -1.07 -3.57 8.37
N ARG A 84 -1.93 -2.61 8.04
CA ARG A 84 -1.56 -1.37 7.36
C ARG A 84 -0.86 -0.37 8.30
N GLY A 85 0.38 -0.68 8.66
CA GLY A 85 1.44 0.15 9.24
C GLY A 85 2.73 -0.67 9.04
N SER A 86 3.74 -0.26 8.28
CA SER A 86 4.53 0.95 8.55
C SER A 86 5.24 1.52 7.30
N SER A 87 4.88 1.15 6.06
CA SER A 87 5.60 1.70 4.89
C SER A 87 4.77 1.88 3.60
N GLY A 88 3.67 1.13 3.44
CA GLY A 88 2.83 1.19 2.23
C GLY A 88 1.72 2.24 2.26
N MET A 89 1.24 2.63 3.44
CA MET A 89 0.21 3.66 3.59
C MET A 89 0.73 5.02 3.15
N LEU A 90 1.94 5.40 3.59
CA LEU A 90 2.57 6.65 3.23
C LEU A 90 2.72 6.76 1.70
N LYS A 91 3.24 5.74 1.01
CA LYS A 91 3.37 5.76 -0.46
C LYS A 91 2.04 5.87 -1.20
N ARG A 92 0.94 5.32 -0.67
CA ARG A 92 -0.40 5.40 -1.31
C ARG A 92 -1.11 6.72 -1.02
N LEU A 93 -0.97 7.26 0.20
CA LEU A 93 -1.51 8.58 0.58
C LEU A 93 -0.76 9.71 -0.13
N LEU A 94 0.56 9.58 -0.30
CA LEU A 94 1.40 10.49 -1.09
C LEU A 94 1.11 10.43 -2.60
N LYS A 95 0.48 9.35 -3.09
CA LYS A 95 0.16 9.14 -4.52
C LYS A 95 -1.28 9.49 -4.87
N THR A 96 -2.16 9.67 -3.88
CA THR A 96 -3.48 10.29 -4.07
C THR A 96 -3.31 11.80 -4.31
N SER A 97 -3.92 12.30 -5.39
CA SER A 97 -3.81 13.67 -5.92
C SER A 97 -4.12 14.78 -4.90
N ALA A 98 -4.76 14.46 -3.77
CA ALA A 98 -5.13 15.41 -2.73
C ALA A 98 -3.94 16.13 -2.06
N ILE A 99 -2.77 15.48 -1.93
CA ILE A 99 -1.59 16.08 -1.27
C ILE A 99 -0.74 16.91 -2.24
N LYS A 100 -0.76 16.57 -3.54
CA LYS A 100 -0.05 17.33 -4.59
C LYS A 100 -0.63 18.74 -4.75
N SER A 101 -1.95 18.87 -4.55
CA SER A 101 -2.64 20.16 -4.56
C SER A 101 -2.19 21.05 -3.40
N VAL A 102 -2.07 20.56 -2.17
CA VAL A 102 -1.71 21.43 -1.03
C VAL A 102 -0.29 22.00 -1.14
N LEU A 103 0.68 21.18 -1.56
CA LEU A 103 2.06 21.64 -1.79
C LEU A 103 2.20 22.49 -3.07
N GLY A 104 1.43 22.18 -4.12
CA GLY A 104 1.39 22.96 -5.36
C GLY A 104 0.70 24.31 -5.21
N ASN A 105 -0.31 24.40 -4.33
CA ASN A 105 -1.09 25.62 -4.11
C ASN A 105 -0.26 26.74 -3.47
N MET A 106 0.68 26.42 -2.56
CA MET A 106 1.54 27.44 -1.94
C MET A 106 2.54 28.05 -2.93
N GLN A 107 3.11 27.23 -3.81
CA GLN A 107 4.04 27.69 -4.84
C GLN A 107 3.32 28.49 -5.93
N GLN A 108 2.11 28.08 -6.31
CA GLN A 108 1.27 28.83 -7.25
C GLN A 108 0.79 30.16 -6.65
N GLN A 109 0.41 30.18 -5.37
CA GLN A 109 0.04 31.41 -4.67
C GLN A 109 1.22 32.38 -4.55
N GLN A 110 2.41 31.89 -4.23
CA GLN A 110 3.63 32.71 -4.15
C GLN A 110 4.00 33.31 -5.52
N GLN A 111 3.86 32.53 -6.60
CA GLN A 111 4.11 33.01 -7.96
C GLN A 111 3.10 34.07 -8.40
N GLN A 112 1.82 33.91 -8.03
CA GLN A 112 0.77 34.88 -8.32
C GLN A 112 0.98 36.19 -7.54
N GLN A 113 1.46 36.11 -6.30
CA GLN A 113 1.78 37.28 -5.47
C GLN A 113 2.99 38.06 -6.02
N GLN A 114 4.03 37.37 -6.50
CA GLN A 114 5.16 38.02 -7.20
C GLN A 114 4.72 38.72 -8.49
N GLN A 115 3.84 38.10 -9.28
CA GLN A 115 3.32 38.70 -10.51
C GLN A 115 2.52 39.99 -10.25
N GLN A 116 1.69 40.01 -9.19
CA GLN A 116 0.96 41.22 -8.79
C GLN A 116 1.91 42.34 -8.34
N GLN A 117 2.96 42.02 -7.57
CA GLN A 117 3.95 43.03 -7.16
C GLN A 117 4.70 43.63 -8.36
N GLN A 118 5.08 42.81 -9.35
CA GLN A 118 5.72 43.32 -10.57
C GLN A 118 4.80 44.24 -11.37
N GLN A 119 3.51 43.91 -11.50
CA GLN A 119 2.55 44.78 -12.19
C GLN A 119 2.36 46.11 -11.47
N GLN A 120 2.28 46.11 -10.13
CA GLN A 120 2.17 47.36 -9.37
C GLN A 120 3.42 48.25 -9.52
N GLN A 121 4.62 47.67 -9.51
CA GLN A 121 5.86 48.43 -9.75
C GLN A 121 5.90 49.03 -11.15
N GLN A 122 5.50 48.28 -12.18
CA GLN A 122 5.42 48.82 -13.55
C GLN A 122 4.43 49.97 -13.67
N GLN A 123 3.26 49.88 -13.04
CA GLN A 123 2.28 50.98 -13.03
C GLN A 123 2.82 52.22 -12.33
N GLN A 124 3.50 52.06 -11.19
CA GLN A 124 4.11 53.20 -10.49
C GLN A 124 5.22 53.86 -11.33
N GLN A 125 6.06 53.08 -12.01
CA GLN A 125 7.08 53.63 -12.90
C GLN A 125 6.46 54.39 -14.09
N GLN A 126 5.39 53.86 -14.69
CA GLN A 126 4.68 54.57 -15.77
C GLN A 126 4.07 55.88 -15.27
N GLN A 127 3.45 55.89 -14.08
CA GLN A 127 2.92 57.12 -13.50
C GLN A 127 4.02 58.16 -13.21
N GLN A 128 5.16 57.73 -12.68
CA GLN A 128 6.31 58.62 -12.44
C GLN A 128 6.87 59.18 -13.76
N GLN A 129 6.98 58.36 -14.80
CA GLN A 129 7.42 58.83 -16.13
C GLN A 129 6.41 59.83 -16.72
N GLN A 130 5.10 59.58 -16.60
CA GLN A 130 4.08 60.53 -17.07
C GLN A 130 4.14 61.85 -16.29
N GLN A 131 4.32 61.81 -14.96
CA GLN A 131 4.50 63.03 -14.15
C GLN A 131 5.77 63.80 -14.54
N GLN A 132 6.89 63.11 -14.77
CA GLN A 132 8.12 63.75 -15.24
C GLN A 132 7.94 64.37 -16.63
N GLN A 133 7.26 63.70 -17.56
CA GLN A 133 6.95 64.26 -18.88
C GLN A 133 6.04 65.49 -18.79
N GLN A 134 5.03 65.48 -17.91
CA GLN A 134 4.17 66.64 -17.68
C GLN A 134 4.94 67.82 -17.07
N GLN A 135 5.84 67.58 -16.11
CA GLN A 135 6.71 68.62 -15.54
C GLN A 135 7.67 69.20 -16.60
N GLN A 136 8.25 68.37 -17.47
CA GLN A 136 9.10 68.82 -18.56
C GLN A 136 8.33 69.67 -19.59
N GLN A 137 7.09 69.29 -19.94
CA GLN A 137 6.24 70.08 -20.83
C GLN A 137 5.86 71.45 -20.24
N GLN A 138 5.57 71.52 -18.94
CA GLN A 138 5.31 72.79 -18.25
C GLN A 138 6.55 73.68 -18.15
N SER A 139 7.76 73.09 -18.15
CA SER A 139 9.02 73.83 -18.08
C SER A 139 9.50 74.40 -19.42
N GLN A 140 9.00 73.88 -20.55
CA GLN A 140 9.37 74.34 -21.90
C GLN A 140 8.42 75.39 -22.50
N HIS A 141 7.31 75.70 -21.82
CA HIS A 141 6.44 76.83 -22.14
C HIS A 141 6.47 77.89 -21.02
N PRO A 142 7.58 78.62 -20.82
CA PRO A 142 7.50 79.91 -20.14
C PRO A 142 6.79 80.91 -21.05
N GLN A 143 5.90 81.71 -20.45
CA GLN A 143 5.18 82.82 -21.09
C GLN A 143 6.08 83.75 -21.89
#